data_AF-A0A0J9XYN7-F1
#
_entry.id   AF-A0A0J9XYN7-F1
#
_cell.length_a   1.000
_cell.length_b   1.000
_cell.length_c   1.000
_cell.angle_alpha   90.00
_cell.angle_beta   90.00
_cell.angle_gamma   90.00
#
_symmetry.space_group_name_H-M   'P 1'
#
loop_
_entity.id
_entity.type
_entity.pdbx_description
1 polymer ?
#
loop_
_entity_poly.entity_id
_entity_poly.type
_entity_poly.pdbx_seq_one_letter_code
_entity_poly.pdbx_strand_id
1 'polypeptide(L)'
;MSTLSENLLCYSGINNKVTMILCDSNTEFCYKQVMPNGITVMDCDRSKKFGFCKDGIEGCEQRHIKGQICCCTKSKCNACEQVYMKHFTLTALIILIDTNRFFYSL
;
A
#
# COMPACT_ATOMS: atom_id res chain seq x y z
N MET A 1 24.47 -13.63 19.26
CA MET A 1 24.33 -12.82 18.03
C MET A 1 22.95 -12.19 18.06
N SER A 2 22.84 -10.94 18.49
CA SER A 2 21.59 -10.19 18.40
C SER A 2 21.54 -9.60 16.99
N THR A 3 20.78 -10.22 16.10
CA THR A 3 20.43 -9.60 14.81
C THR A 3 19.73 -8.29 15.12
N LEU A 4 20.29 -7.18 14.64
CA LEU A 4 19.60 -5.88 14.65
C LEU A 4 18.25 -6.12 13.99
N SER A 5 17.16 -6.05 14.76
CA SER A 5 15.81 -6.10 14.21
C SER A 5 15.72 -4.91 13.25
N GLU A 6 15.70 -5.18 11.94
CA GLU A 6 15.49 -4.12 10.96
C GLU A 6 14.18 -3.42 11.32
N ASN A 7 14.25 -2.11 11.56
CA ASN A 7 13.08 -1.38 12.00
C ASN A 7 11.96 -1.53 10.95
N LEU A 8 10.78 -1.96 11.39
CA LEU A 8 9.65 -2.20 10.50
C LEU A 8 9.08 -0.86 10.03
N LEU A 9 9.01 -0.66 8.72
CA LEU A 9 8.40 0.50 8.09
C LEU A 9 7.10 0.06 7.41
N CYS A 10 5.98 0.71 7.70
CA CYS A 10 4.70 0.42 7.06
C CYS A 10 4.11 1.67 6.41
N TYR A 11 3.24 1.48 5.42
CA TYR A 11 2.34 2.54 4.99
C TYR A 11 1.23 2.71 6.02
N SER A 12 0.94 3.95 6.38
CA SER A 12 -0.13 4.33 7.31
C SER A 12 -1.04 5.38 6.67
N GLY A 13 -2.35 5.22 6.83
CA GLY A 13 -3.35 6.16 6.33
C GLY A 13 -4.47 5.49 5.54
N ILE A 14 -5.18 6.32 4.75
CA ILE A 14 -6.42 5.92 4.07
C ILE A 14 -6.31 6.20 2.57
N ASN A 15 -6.65 5.20 1.76
CA ASN A 15 -6.64 5.22 0.30
C ASN A 15 -5.29 5.74 -0.24
N ASN A 16 -5.32 6.91 -0.88
CA ASN A 16 -4.20 7.52 -1.57
C ASN A 16 -3.44 8.48 -0.64
N LYS A 17 -4.00 8.78 0.54
CA LYS A 17 -3.45 9.69 1.54
C LYS A 17 -2.65 8.90 2.57
N VAL A 18 -1.57 8.29 2.10
CA VAL A 18 -0.76 7.36 2.88
C VAL A 18 0.66 7.85 2.99
N THR A 19 1.23 7.75 4.18
CA THR A 19 2.61 8.08 4.47
C THR A 19 3.34 6.83 4.93
N MET A 20 4.67 6.85 4.83
CA MET A 20 5.48 5.79 5.40
C MET A 20 5.82 6.17 6.85
N ILE A 21 5.58 5.26 7.79
CA ILE A 21 5.89 5.45 9.20
C ILE A 21 6.83 4.36 9.70
N LEU A 22 7.63 4.71 10.70
CA LEU A 22 8.38 3.77 11.51
C LEU A 22 7.45 3.17 12.56
N CYS A 23 7.30 1.86 12.57
CA CYS A 23 6.48 1.21 13.58
C CYS A 23 7.15 1.23 14.96
N ASP A 24 6.32 1.14 16.01
CA ASP A 24 6.84 1.04 17.37
C ASP A 24 7.56 -0.29 17.59
N SER A 25 8.38 -0.38 18.65
CA SER A 25 9.15 -1.58 18.98
C SER A 25 8.30 -2.81 19.32
N ASN A 26 6.99 -2.62 19.52
CA ASN A 26 6.04 -3.67 19.87
C ASN A 26 5.20 -4.10 18.66
N THR A 27 5.53 -3.60 17.48
CA THR A 27 4.85 -3.90 16.24
C THR A 27 5.54 -5.07 15.54
N GLU A 28 4.76 -6.05 15.10
CA GLU A 28 5.25 -7.22 14.37
C GLU A 28 4.83 -7.22 12.89
N PHE A 29 3.77 -6.49 12.54
CA PHE A 29 3.13 -6.57 11.23
C PHE A 29 2.84 -5.19 10.64
N CYS A 30 2.86 -5.11 9.32
CA CYS A 30 2.05 -4.15 8.58
C CYS A 30 0.71 -4.81 8.24
N TYR A 31 -0.39 -4.06 8.35
CA TYR A 31 -1.69 -4.51 7.86
C TYR A 31 -2.23 -3.60 6.75
N LYS A 32 -3.12 -4.16 5.94
CA LYS A 32 -3.95 -3.45 4.97
C LYS A 32 -5.34 -4.06 4.97
N GLN A 33 -6.33 -3.24 5.28
CA GLN A 33 -7.74 -3.56 5.21
C GLN A 33 -8.33 -2.94 3.94
N VAL A 34 -8.97 -3.72 3.09
CA VAL A 34 -9.75 -3.19 1.97
C VAL A 34 -11.21 -3.41 2.30
N MET A 35 -11.94 -2.34 2.61
CA MET A 35 -13.36 -2.38 2.92
C MET A 35 -14.20 -2.81 1.70
N PRO A 36 -15.43 -3.32 1.89
CA PRO A 36 -16.30 -3.71 0.77
C PRO A 36 -16.61 -2.58 -0.23
N ASN A 37 -16.58 -1.33 0.21
CA ASN A 37 -16.75 -0.14 -0.64
C ASN A 37 -15.45 0.29 -1.36
N GLY A 38 -14.35 -0.43 -1.18
CA GLY A 38 -13.04 -0.13 -1.78
C GLY A 38 -12.17 0.83 -0.98
N ILE A 39 -12.63 1.34 0.16
CA ILE A 39 -11.78 2.13 1.06
C ILE A 39 -10.65 1.24 1.58
N THR A 40 -9.41 1.67 1.42
CA THR A 40 -8.23 0.96 1.91
C THR A 40 -7.69 1.68 3.13
N VAL A 41 -7.49 0.97 4.24
CA VAL A 41 -6.85 1.45 5.46
C VAL A 41 -5.58 0.64 5.66
N MET A 42 -4.48 1.30 5.99
CA MET A 42 -3.18 0.68 6.18
C MET A 42 -2.56 1.23 7.46
N ASP A 43 -1.87 0.38 8.23
CA ASP A 43 -1.07 0.81 9.36
C ASP A 43 -0.12 -0.30 9.86
N CYS A 44 0.64 0.02 10.91
CA CYS A 44 1.34 -0.94 11.78
C CYS A 44 0.34 -1.72 12.66
N ASP A 45 0.58 -3.01 12.90
CA ASP A 45 -0.20 -3.83 13.85
C ASP A 45 0.70 -4.67 14.78
N ARG A 46 0.26 -4.78 16.03
CA ARG A 46 1.09 -5.32 17.12
C ARG A 46 1.16 -6.83 17.18
N SER A 47 0.04 -7.52 16.92
CA SER A 47 0.04 -8.99 17.07
C SER A 47 -1.13 -9.66 16.36
N LYS A 48 -0.91 -10.92 15.99
CA LYS A 48 -1.98 -11.85 15.58
C LYS A 48 -2.95 -12.25 16.72
N LYS A 49 -2.75 -11.80 17.97
CA LYS A 49 -3.64 -12.16 19.10
C LYS A 49 -4.66 -11.09 19.44
N PHE A 50 -4.29 -9.82 19.31
CA PHE A 50 -5.12 -8.68 19.75
C PHE A 50 -5.28 -7.58 18.71
N GLY A 51 -4.56 -7.67 17.59
CA GLY A 51 -4.57 -6.68 16.53
C GLY A 51 -5.49 -7.03 15.36
N PHE A 52 -5.51 -6.17 14.35
CA PHE A 52 -6.24 -6.39 13.10
C PHE A 52 -5.76 -7.65 12.35
N CYS A 53 -4.50 -8.04 12.56
CA CYS A 53 -3.91 -9.23 11.95
C CYS A 53 -4.36 -10.56 12.54
N LYS A 54 -5.18 -10.55 13.60
CA LYS A 54 -5.76 -11.77 14.15
C LYS A 54 -6.62 -12.52 13.12
N ASP A 55 -7.46 -11.78 12.41
CA ASP A 55 -8.40 -12.34 11.43
C ASP A 55 -7.96 -12.04 9.98
N GLY A 56 -6.71 -11.60 9.81
CA GLY A 56 -6.14 -11.22 8.52
C GLY A 56 -5.49 -12.39 7.78
N ILE A 57 -5.53 -12.34 6.44
CA ILE A 57 -4.78 -13.27 5.58
C ILE A 57 -3.29 -12.89 5.53
N GLU A 58 -2.44 -13.85 5.24
CA GLU A 58 -1.00 -13.61 5.11
C GLU A 58 -0.62 -13.12 3.71
N GLY A 59 0.14 -12.02 3.66
CA GLY A 59 0.63 -11.41 2.43
C GLY A 59 -0.35 -10.39 1.82
N CYS A 60 0.13 -9.17 1.60
CA CYS A 60 -0.68 -8.06 1.07
C CYS A 60 -0.57 -7.81 -0.44
N GLU A 61 0.17 -8.67 -1.14
CA GLU A 61 0.35 -8.60 -2.60
C GLU A 61 -0.82 -9.22 -3.37
N GLN A 62 -1.80 -9.81 -2.68
CA GLN A 62 -2.92 -10.49 -3.31
C GLN A 62 -3.92 -9.51 -3.94
N ARG A 63 -4.37 -9.80 -5.17
CA ARG A 63 -5.34 -8.97 -5.91
C ARG A 63 -6.77 -9.00 -5.35
N HIS A 64 -7.10 -10.00 -4.53
CA HIS A 64 -8.47 -10.27 -4.07
C HIS A 64 -8.64 -10.10 -2.56
N ILE A 65 -8.32 -8.91 -2.03
CA ILE A 65 -8.43 -8.57 -0.60
C ILE A 65 -9.66 -7.72 -0.25
N LYS A 66 -10.59 -7.54 -1.20
CA LYS A 66 -11.78 -6.70 -0.98
C LYS A 66 -12.70 -7.33 0.08
N GLY A 67 -13.04 -6.56 1.11
CA GLY A 67 -13.76 -7.02 2.30
C GLY A 67 -12.86 -7.74 3.32
N GLN A 68 -11.55 -7.74 3.16
CA GLN A 68 -10.61 -8.51 3.98
C GLN A 68 -9.50 -7.63 4.56
N ILE A 69 -8.80 -8.19 5.54
CA ILE A 69 -7.55 -7.67 6.11
C ILE A 69 -6.44 -8.59 5.64
N CYS A 70 -5.34 -8.03 5.16
CA CYS A 70 -4.09 -8.76 4.93
C CYS A 70 -3.00 -8.23 5.87
N CYS A 71 -2.05 -9.10 6.21
CA CYS A 71 -0.95 -8.80 7.11
C CYS A 71 0.36 -9.39 6.61
N CYS A 72 1.45 -8.66 6.86
CA CYS A 72 2.78 -9.05 6.41
C CYS A 72 3.86 -8.44 7.31
N THR A 73 5.02 -9.09 7.38
CA THR A 73 6.10 -8.74 8.33
C THR A 73 7.27 -7.99 7.70
N LYS A 74 7.25 -7.79 6.37
CA LYS A 74 8.32 -7.10 5.65
C LYS A 74 8.04 -5.60 5.58
N SER A 75 9.08 -4.78 5.65
CA SER A 75 8.93 -3.34 5.46
C SER A 75 8.25 -3.01 4.12
N LYS A 76 7.28 -2.10 4.16
CA LYS A 76 6.51 -1.55 3.02
C LYS A 76 5.62 -2.57 2.29
N CYS A 77 5.44 -3.76 2.87
CA CYS A 77 4.69 -4.84 2.23
C CYS A 77 3.19 -4.57 2.09
N ASN A 78 2.64 -3.65 2.88
CA ASN A 78 1.22 -3.31 2.87
C ASN A 78 0.87 -2.25 1.80
N ALA A 79 1.74 -1.98 0.81
CA ALA A 79 1.51 -0.97 -0.20
C ALA A 79 0.17 -1.13 -0.95
N CYS A 80 -0.45 -0.01 -1.30
CA CYS A 80 -1.50 0.01 -2.32
C CYS A 80 -0.89 -0.25 -3.70
N GLU A 81 -1.53 -1.11 -4.48
CA GLU A 81 -1.22 -1.29 -5.90
C GLU A 81 -1.47 0.06 -6.60
N GLN A 82 -0.42 0.84 -6.87
CA GLN A 82 -0.52 2.15 -7.54
C GLN A 82 -0.87 2.04 -9.05
N VAL A 83 -1.61 1.01 -9.45
CA VAL A 83 -1.86 0.67 -10.87
C VAL A 83 -2.59 1.81 -11.59
N TYR A 84 -3.41 2.59 -10.88
CA TYR A 84 -4.19 3.67 -11.50
C TYR A 84 -3.41 4.97 -11.76
N MET A 85 -2.43 5.34 -10.91
CA MET A 85 -1.70 6.61 -11.11
C MET A 85 -0.75 6.55 -12.30
N LYS A 86 -0.06 5.42 -12.50
CA LYS A 86 0.87 5.24 -13.63
C LYS A 86 0.17 5.28 -14.98
N HIS A 87 -1.00 4.64 -15.09
CA HIS A 87 -1.74 4.66 -16.36
C HIS A 87 -2.26 6.06 -16.68
N PHE A 88 -2.80 6.80 -15.71
CA PHE A 88 -3.31 8.14 -15.99
C PHE A 88 -2.20 9.11 -16.41
N THR A 89 -1.05 9.09 -15.72
CA THR A 89 0.10 9.92 -16.10
C THR A 89 0.68 9.53 -17.46
N LEU A 90 0.75 8.22 -17.77
CA LEU A 90 1.21 7.76 -19.07
C LEU A 90 0.27 8.21 -20.20
N THR A 91 -1.05 8.04 -20.03
CA THR A 91 -2.03 8.48 -21.03
C THR A 91 -2.01 10.00 -21.20
N ALA A 92 -1.92 10.76 -20.11
CA ALA A 92 -1.80 12.22 -20.17
C ALA A 92 -0.52 12.68 -20.90
N LEU A 93 0.61 12.01 -20.66
CA LEU A 93 1.87 12.27 -21.37
C LEU A 93 1.77 11.98 -22.87
N ILE A 94 1.15 10.85 -23.26
CA ILE A 94 0.95 10.50 -24.67
C ILE A 94 0.08 11.55 -25.36
N ILE A 95 -1.04 11.94 -24.72
CA ILE A 95 -1.92 12.98 -25.26
C ILE A 95 -1.14 14.28 -25.45
N LEU A 96 -0.40 14.75 -24.44
CA LEU A 96 0.40 15.97 -24.54
C LEU A 96 1.44 15.93 -25.67
N ILE A 97 2.08 14.77 -25.90
CA ILE A 97 3.05 14.60 -26.98
C ILE A 97 2.35 14.68 -28.36
N ASP A 98 1.21 14.02 -28.51
CA ASP A 98 0.45 14.03 -29.77
C ASP A 98 -0.14 15.42 -30.08
N THR A 99 -0.68 16.14 -29.09
CA THR A 99 -1.16 17.52 -29.33
C THR A 99 -0.01 18.44 -29.71
N ASN A 100 1.15 18.34 -29.04
CA ASN A 100 2.31 19.15 -29.41
C ASN A 100 2.75 18.88 -30.86
N ARG A 101 2.80 17.60 -31.26
CA ARG A 101 3.13 17.24 -32.65
C ARG A 101 2.17 17.84 -33.66
N PHE A 102 0.87 17.85 -33.36
CA PHE A 102 -0.15 18.44 -34.24
C PHE A 102 0.07 19.95 -34.47
N PHE A 103 0.43 20.70 -33.41
CA PHE A 103 0.71 22.14 -33.52
C PHE A 103 2.02 22.47 -34.26
N TYR A 104 3.04 21.60 -34.20
CA TYR A 104 4.30 21.79 -34.93
C TYR A 104 4.24 21.36 -36.40
N SER A 105 3.18 20.66 -36.82
CA SER A 105 2.95 20.24 -38.21
C SER A 105 2.00 21.14 -39.00
N LEU A 106 1.49 22.21 -38.39
CA LEU A 106 0.64 23.26 -38.98
C LEU A 106 1.47 24.53 -39.22
#